data_AF-A0A1K2A7C1-F1
#
_entry.id   AF-A0A1K2A7C1-F1
#
_cell.length_a   1.000
_cell.length_b   1.000
_cell.length_c   1.000
_cell.angle_alpha   90.00
_cell.angle_beta   90.00
_cell.angle_gamma   90.00
#
_symmetry.space_group_name_H-M   'P 1'
#
loop_
_entity.id
_entity.type
_entity.pdbx_description
1 polymer ?
#
loop_
_entity_poly.entity_id
_entity_poly.type
_entity_poly.pdbx_seq_one_letter_code
_entity_poly.pdbx_strand_id
1 'polypeptide(L)'
;MLFAFALAYGPLTIVATEGIAEEEQGLAGGLLHTAFQFGAALGLSAVTAVSVAATHTETPAALLDGYRAGLLVPFAVAVVAAAGRRRQAGTLAS
;
A
#
# COMPACT_ATOMS: atom_id res chain seq x y z
N MET A 1 3.36 9.82 11.24
CA MET A 1 3.46 8.35 11.09
C MET A 1 2.47 7.62 11.99
N LEU A 2 2.53 7.81 13.31
CA LEU A 2 1.66 7.10 14.29
C LEU A 2 0.16 7.36 14.10
N PHE A 3 -0.24 8.60 13.81
CA PHE A 3 -1.65 8.94 13.56
C PHE A 3 -2.23 8.25 12.33
N ALA A 4 -1.46 8.11 11.25
CA ALA A 4 -1.89 7.42 10.04
C ALA A 4 -2.02 5.90 10.25
N PHE A 5 -1.10 5.31 11.02
CA PHE A 5 -1.16 3.91 11.41
C PHE A 5 -2.38 3.64 12.31
N ALA A 6 -2.59 4.46 13.35
CA ALA A 6 -3.71 4.34 14.27
C ALA A 6 -5.07 4.52 13.57
N LEU A 7 -5.19 5.47 12.63
CA LEU A 7 -6.42 5.67 11.85
C LEU A 7 -6.72 4.55 10.85
N ALA A 8 -5.69 3.89 10.30
CA ALA A 8 -5.90 2.85 9.29
C ALA A 8 -6.09 1.46 9.93
N TYR A 9 -5.35 1.15 10.99
CA TYR A 9 -5.32 -0.20 11.56
C TYR A 9 -6.63 -0.57 12.27
N GLY A 10 -7.27 0.36 12.98
CA GLY A 10 -8.54 0.12 13.66
C GLY A 10 -9.67 -0.30 12.72
N PRO A 11 -10.02 0.51 11.69
CA PRO A 11 -11.06 0.16 10.72
C PRO A 11 -10.74 -1.09 9.88
N LEU A 12 -9.46 -1.30 9.49
CA LEU A 12 -9.04 -2.50 8.75
C LEU A 12 -9.21 -3.77 9.56
N THR A 13 -8.90 -3.73 10.86
CA THR A 13 -9.06 -4.89 11.74
C THR A 13 -10.53 -5.19 11.97
N ILE A 14 -11.36 -4.16 12.21
CA ILE A 14 -12.81 -4.32 12.40
C ILE A 14 -13.48 -4.94 11.17
N VAL A 15 -13.21 -4.42 9.97
CA VAL A 15 -13.74 -4.97 8.71
C VAL A 15 -13.21 -6.38 8.41
N ALA A 16 -11.97 -6.70 8.84
CA ALA A 16 -11.39 -8.02 8.64
C ALA A 16 -11.93 -9.08 9.61
N THR A 17 -12.53 -8.70 10.74
CA THR A 17 -13.06 -9.63 11.76
C THR A 17 -14.58 -9.62 11.89
N GLU A 18 -15.28 -8.61 11.36
CA GLU A 18 -16.75 -8.59 11.33
C GLU A 18 -17.28 -9.80 10.55
N GLY A 19 -17.88 -10.76 11.27
CA GLY A 19 -18.48 -11.97 10.70
C GLY A 19 -17.57 -13.20 10.61
N ILE A 20 -16.32 -13.13 11.07
CA ILE A 20 -15.40 -14.27 11.11
C ILE A 20 -15.63 -15.07 12.39
N ALA A 21 -15.87 -16.38 12.27
CA ALA A 21 -16.03 -17.27 13.44
C ALA A 21 -14.77 -17.26 14.32
N GLU A 22 -14.93 -17.42 15.64
CA GLU A 22 -13.83 -17.34 16.62
C GLU A 22 -12.67 -18.32 16.29
N GLU A 23 -13.04 -19.43 15.64
CA GLU A 23 -12.16 -20.49 15.13
C GLU A 23 -11.21 -20.01 14.01
N GLU A 24 -11.64 -19.03 13.22
CA GLU A 24 -10.98 -18.60 11.98
C GLU A 24 -10.21 -17.29 12.17
N GLN A 25 -10.31 -16.63 13.32
CA GLN A 25 -9.61 -15.37 13.58
C GLN A 25 -8.08 -15.51 13.54
N GLY A 26 -7.54 -16.65 13.98
CA GLY A 26 -6.10 -16.94 13.86
C GLY A 26 -5.65 -17.08 12.40
N LEU A 27 -6.50 -17.67 11.55
CA LEU A 27 -6.25 -17.79 10.10
C LEU A 27 -6.36 -16.43 9.41
N ALA A 28 -7.41 -15.66 9.72
CA ALA A 28 -7.61 -14.31 9.18
C ALA A 28 -6.45 -13.37 9.57
N GLY A 29 -6.03 -13.39 10.84
CA GLY A 29 -4.88 -12.61 11.32
C GLY A 29 -3.56 -13.01 10.66
N GLY A 30 -3.33 -14.32 10.50
CA GLY A 30 -2.16 -14.84 9.77
C GLY A 30 -2.12 -14.38 8.31
N LEU A 31 -3.24 -14.51 7.59
CA LEU A 31 -3.38 -14.06 6.21
C LEU A 31 -3.18 -12.54 6.08
N LEU A 32 -3.76 -11.75 6.97
CA LEU A 32 -3.59 -10.29 6.98
C LEU A 32 -2.13 -9.91 7.20
N HIS A 33 -1.45 -10.55 8.15
CA HIS A 33 -0.05 -10.27 8.44
C HIS A 33 0.87 -10.62 7.27
N THR A 34 0.67 -11.78 6.65
CA THR A 34 1.40 -12.18 5.44
C THR A 34 1.10 -11.24 4.29
N ALA A 35 -0.16 -10.83 4.10
CA ALA A 35 -0.54 -9.87 3.07
C ALA A 35 0.16 -8.51 3.28
N PHE A 36 0.29 -8.04 4.52
CA PHE A 36 1.05 -6.82 4.82
C PHE A 36 2.54 -6.97 4.54
N GLN A 37 3.16 -8.07 4.98
CA GLN A 37 4.57 -8.33 4.71
C GLN A 37 4.86 -8.40 3.20
N PHE A 38 4.04 -9.17 2.49
CA PHE A 38 4.17 -9.33 1.05
C PHE A 38 3.89 -8.04 0.29
N GLY A 39 2.85 -7.30 0.68
CA GLY A 39 2.51 -5.99 0.12
C GLY A 39 3.64 -4.97 0.33
N ALA A 40 4.27 -4.94 1.50
CA ALA A 40 5.42 -4.08 1.77
C ALA A 40 6.62 -4.44 0.89
N ALA A 41 6.92 -5.73 0.73
CA ALA A 41 7.99 -6.21 -0.14
C ALA A 41 7.74 -5.84 -1.61
N LEU A 42 6.51 -6.02 -2.11
CA LEU A 42 6.11 -5.62 -3.45
C LEU A 42 6.23 -4.11 -3.67
N GLY A 43 5.78 -3.30 -2.70
CA GLY A 43 5.88 -1.84 -2.77
C GLY A 43 7.34 -1.37 -2.86
N LEU A 44 8.21 -1.93 -2.00
CA LEU A 44 9.64 -1.60 -2.01
C LEU A 44 10.31 -2.02 -3.33
N SER A 45 9.98 -3.19 -3.85
CA SER A 45 10.47 -3.68 -5.14
C SER A 45 10.11 -2.74 -6.28
N ALA A 46 8.84 -2.29 -6.33
CA ALA A 46 8.38 -1.36 -7.36
C ALA A 46 9.09 0.00 -7.29
N VAL A 47 9.24 0.58 -6.09
CA VAL A 47 10.00 1.84 -5.89
C VAL A 47 11.44 1.69 -6.36
N THR A 48 12.08 0.57 -6.02
CA THR A 48 13.45 0.27 -6.41
C THR A 48 13.58 0.13 -7.91
N ALA A 49 12.69 -0.64 -8.55
CA ALA A 49 12.68 -0.84 -9.99
C ALA A 49 12.53 0.49 -10.74
N VAL A 50 11.62 1.36 -10.32
CA VAL A 50 11.44 2.69 -10.93
C VAL A 50 12.66 3.59 -10.69
N SER A 51 13.23 3.58 -9.49
CA SER A 51 14.42 4.38 -9.19
C SER A 51 15.61 3.99 -10.06
N VAL A 52 15.83 2.68 -10.25
CA VAL A 52 16.88 2.16 -11.12
C VAL A 52 16.58 2.46 -12.58
N ALA A 53 15.35 2.24 -13.04
CA ALA A 53 14.97 2.49 -14.43
C ALA A 53 15.10 3.97 -14.84
N ALA A 54 14.89 4.90 -13.91
CA ALA A 54 15.02 6.34 -14.14
C ALA A 54 16.47 6.86 -13.93
N THR A 55 17.37 6.04 -13.39
CA THR A 55 18.79 6.39 -13.22
C THR A 55 19.56 6.01 -14.48
N HIS A 56 19.91 6.99 -15.30
CA HIS A 56 20.61 6.75 -16.57
C HIS A 56 22.14 6.78 -16.46
N THR A 57 22.69 7.43 -15.42
CA THR A 57 24.14 7.53 -15.18
C THR A 57 24.42 7.54 -13.67
N GLU A 58 25.65 7.21 -13.25
CA GLU A 58 26.06 7.23 -11.84
C GLU A 58 26.51 8.63 -11.37
N THR A 59 25.90 9.68 -11.91
CA THR A 59 26.14 11.05 -11.42
C THR A 59 25.23 11.35 -10.23
N PRO A 60 25.65 12.19 -9.26
CA PRO A 60 24.81 12.56 -8.12
C PRO A 60 23.45 13.14 -8.52
N ALA A 61 23.40 13.89 -9.63
CA ALA A 61 22.17 14.45 -10.18
C ALA A 61 21.22 13.36 -10.72
N ALA A 62 21.74 12.41 -11.49
CA ALA A 62 20.94 11.31 -12.04
C ALA A 62 20.40 10.37 -10.95
N LEU A 63 21.18 10.12 -9.89
CA LEU A 63 20.71 9.37 -8.72
C LEU A 63 19.54 10.08 -8.02
N LEU A 64 19.62 11.41 -7.86
CA LEU A 64 18.55 12.19 -7.25
C LEU A 64 17.26 12.14 -8.08
N ASP A 65 17.38 12.23 -9.41
CA ASP A 65 16.22 12.12 -10.30
C ASP A 65 15.61 10.70 -10.27
N GLY A 66 16.45 9.66 -10.17
CA GLY A 66 16.01 8.29 -9.90
C GLY A 66 15.18 8.18 -8.62
N TYR A 67 15.68 8.70 -7.50
CA TYR A 67 14.93 8.69 -6.23
C TYR A 67 13.61 9.47 -6.31
N ARG A 68 13.59 10.63 -6.99
CA ARG A 68 12.36 11.41 -7.20
C ARG A 68 11.33 10.61 -7.98
N ALA A 69 11.75 9.93 -9.05
CA ALA A 69 10.87 9.06 -9.82
C ALA A 69 10.34 7.90 -8.97
N GLY A 70 11.20 7.24 -8.18
CA GLY A 70 10.80 6.18 -7.25
C GLY A 70 9.75 6.63 -6.24
N LEU A 71 9.85 7.85 -5.72
CA LEU A 71 8.88 8.42 -4.77
C LEU A 71 7.50 8.72 -5.40
N LEU A 72 7.40 8.79 -6.73
CA LEU A 72 6.09 8.91 -7.39
C LEU A 72 5.28 7.61 -7.33
N VAL A 73 5.93 6.46 -7.15
CA VAL A 73 5.26 5.14 -7.05
C VAL A 73 4.26 5.09 -5.88
N PRO A 74 4.64 5.34 -4.61
CA PRO A 74 3.67 5.31 -3.50
C PRO A 74 2.59 6.38 -3.66
N PHE A 75 2.90 7.53 -4.27
CA PHE A 75 1.90 8.55 -4.57
C PHE A 75 0.86 8.05 -5.58
N ALA A 76 1.29 7.44 -6.69
CA ALA A 76 0.40 6.85 -7.69
C ALA A 76 -0.48 5.76 -7.08
N VAL A 77 0.08 4.87 -6.26
CA VAL A 77 -0.67 3.83 -5.55
C VAL A 77 -1.74 4.44 -4.64
N ALA A 78 -1.41 5.50 -3.89
CA ALA A 78 -2.36 6.19 -3.03
C ALA A 78 -3.52 6.84 -3.83
N VAL A 79 -3.21 7.45 -4.98
CA VAL A 79 -4.23 8.02 -5.89
C VAL A 79 -5.14 6.94 -6.44
N VAL A 80 -4.59 5.82 -6.91
CA VAL A 80 -5.37 4.67 -7.42
C VAL A 80 -6.28 4.11 -6.33
N ALA A 81 -5.76 3.91 -5.11
CA ALA A 81 -6.54 3.43 -3.97
C ALA A 81 -7.69 4.41 -3.62
N ALA A 82 -7.43 5.71 -3.60
CA ALA A 82 -8.45 6.72 -3.35
C ALA A 82 -9.52 6.75 -4.45
N ALA A 83 -9.14 6.62 -5.72
CA ALA A 83 -10.06 6.56 -6.85
C ALA A 83 -10.93 5.29 -6.81
N GLY A 84 -10.35 4.14 -6.43
CA GLY A 84 -11.08 2.89 -6.23
C GLY A 84 -12.17 3.02 -5.16
N ARG A 85 -11.85 3.62 -4.01
CA ARG A 85 -12.84 3.89 -2.96
C ARG A 85 -13.99 4.79 -3.43
N ARG A 86 -13.69 5.82 -4.22
CA ARG A 86 -14.74 6.71 -4.79
C ARG A 86 -15.70 5.95 -5.70
N ARG A 87 -15.22 4.95 -6.46
CA ARG A 87 -16.08 4.12 -7.32
C ARG A 87 -17.05 3.27 -6.49
N GLN A 88 -16.56 2.64 -5.42
CA GLN A 88 -17.41 1.82 -4.55
C GLN A 88 -18.49 2.64 -3.83
N ALA A 89 -18.16 3.87 -3.40
CA ALA A 89 -19.15 4.78 -2.81
C ALA A 89 -20.27 5.17 -3.80
N GLY A 90 -19.95 5.23 -5.10
CA GLY A 90 -20.95 5.49 -6.15
C GLY A 90 -21.85 4.28 -6.45
N THR A 91 -21.31 3.05 -6.34
CA THR A 91 -22.07 1.81 -6.61
C THR A 91 -23.07 1.46 -5.50
N LEU A 92 -22.83 1.89 -4.25
CA LEU A 92 -23.73 1.63 -3.11
C LEU A 92 -24.89 2.65 -3.01
N ALA A 93 -24.86 3.72 -3.81
CA ALA A 93 -25.88 4.77 -3.83
C ALA A 93 -26.89 4.64 -4.99
N SER A 94 -26.78 3.58 -5.80
CA SER A 94 -27.71 3.22 -6.89
C SER A 94 -28.50 1.97 -6.53
#